data_AF-A0AAW5I271-F1
#
_entry.id   AF-A0AAW5I271-F1
#
_cell.length_a   1.000
_cell.length_b   1.000
_cell.length_c   1.000
_cell.angle_alpha   90.00
_cell.angle_beta   90.00
_cell.angle_gamma   90.00
#
_symmetry.space_group_name_H-M   'P 1'
#
loop_
_entity.id
_entity.type
_entity.pdbx_description
1 polymer ?
#
loop_
_entity_poly.entity_id
_entity_poly.type
_entity_poly.pdbx_seq_one_letter_code
_entity_poly.pdbx_strand_id
1 'polypeptide(L)'
;MLYFITPTGLYSEAYLITEGGIQINTIQPFVNIPVTYNKESIIIDLEVGTYDFTKGKTYYGPVQIESLVLRKITKEKVINIRNSYTMFHIEIEHCTLGGIKFSFNKENLSLKYFFCHIFPYLNSIKEADTKFISQKLLIIELLSNKYNAFNFIENFDNKSNKDYMYYEIIEGRCCCQELQKISFKRFYKYDIRVGRDDYEYEITYITFNNKNKALHQLLELVIKEDAIGEVTVNINKEHSIEYSYCSYRDSCFGPAPHPKEFLYSDEQCYQYKAEFLEKAKNKYKEILMQFINSFQTFIAKQKQDIYEQRKK
;
A
#
# COMPACT_ATOMS: atom_id res chain seq x y z
N MET A 1 1.35 -28.56 -0.16
CA MET A 1 2.50 -28.65 0.77
C MET A 1 2.21 -27.68 1.91
N LEU A 2 2.26 -28.15 3.15
CA LEU A 2 1.98 -27.32 4.32
C LEU A 2 3.17 -26.40 4.61
N TYR A 3 2.87 -25.12 4.72
CA TYR A 3 3.82 -24.12 5.18
C TYR A 3 3.29 -23.48 6.45
N PHE A 4 4.12 -23.40 7.47
CA PHE A 4 3.81 -22.79 8.74
C PHE A 4 4.28 -21.34 8.74
N ILE A 5 3.41 -20.44 9.20
CA ILE A 5 3.66 -19.01 9.27
C ILE A 5 4.06 -18.68 10.70
N THR A 6 5.22 -18.04 10.88
CA THR A 6 5.69 -17.51 12.15
C THR A 6 5.90 -16.00 12.03
N PRO A 7 6.14 -15.28 13.15
CA PRO A 7 6.53 -13.87 13.09
C PRO A 7 7.79 -13.60 12.26
N THR A 8 8.68 -14.59 12.15
CA THR A 8 9.97 -14.46 11.46
C THR A 8 9.95 -14.93 10.01
N GLY A 9 8.91 -15.64 9.57
CA GLY A 9 8.80 -16.05 8.18
C GLY A 9 7.92 -17.26 7.91
N LEU A 10 8.12 -17.86 6.73
CA LEU A 10 7.44 -19.06 6.26
C LEU A 10 8.36 -20.27 6.29
N TYR A 11 7.92 -21.35 6.93
CA TYR A 11 8.72 -22.58 7.09
C TYR A 11 7.97 -23.80 6.57
N SER A 12 8.68 -24.70 5.90
CA SER A 12 8.09 -25.99 5.50
C SER A 12 8.05 -26.95 6.67
N GLU A 13 7.12 -27.90 6.62
CA GLU A 13 7.06 -29.01 7.58
C GLU A 13 8.41 -29.76 7.69
N ALA A 14 9.05 -30.07 6.56
CA ALA A 14 10.36 -30.72 6.54
C ALA A 14 11.43 -29.90 7.28
N TYR A 15 11.44 -28.57 7.11
CA TYR A 15 12.39 -27.69 7.79
C TYR A 15 12.20 -27.70 9.31
N LEU A 16 10.94 -27.73 9.76
CA LEU A 16 10.59 -27.78 11.18
C LEU A 16 11.02 -29.10 11.84
N ILE A 17 10.95 -30.22 11.11
CA ILE A 17 11.29 -31.55 11.62
C ILE A 17 12.82 -31.75 11.68
N THR A 18 13.58 -31.19 10.73
CA THR A 18 15.02 -31.52 10.59
C THR A 18 15.99 -30.56 11.26
N GLU A 19 15.66 -29.28 11.46
CA GLU A 19 16.65 -28.27 11.89
C GLU A 19 16.52 -27.78 13.34
N GLY A 20 15.54 -28.23 14.14
CA GLY A 20 15.51 -28.05 15.61
C GLY A 20 15.59 -26.62 16.17
N GLY A 21 15.63 -25.58 15.33
CA GLY A 21 16.07 -24.23 15.72
C GLY A 21 14.96 -23.21 15.95
N ILE A 22 13.69 -23.56 15.69
CA ILE A 22 12.55 -22.66 15.93
C ILE A 22 11.62 -23.33 16.93
N GLN A 23 11.42 -22.70 18.09
CA GLN A 23 10.37 -23.11 19.02
C GLN A 23 9.02 -22.95 18.32
N ILE A 24 8.45 -24.08 17.90
CA ILE A 24 7.10 -24.14 17.34
C ILE A 24 6.14 -24.09 18.52
N ASN A 25 5.16 -23.21 18.47
CA ASN A 25 4.11 -23.24 19.46
C ASN A 25 3.26 -24.49 19.25
N THR A 26 2.66 -24.99 20.33
CA THR A 26 1.71 -26.12 20.30
C THR A 26 0.62 -25.94 19.24
N ILE A 27 0.23 -24.69 18.99
CA ILE A 27 -0.72 -24.28 17.95
C ILE A 27 0.02 -23.35 17.00
N GLN A 28 0.11 -23.73 15.72
CA GLN A 28 0.87 -22.99 14.72
C GLN A 28 -0.01 -22.59 13.53
N PRO A 29 -0.02 -21.31 13.13
CA PRO A 29 -0.63 -20.87 11.88
C PRO A 29 0.01 -21.54 10.66
N PHE A 30 -0.79 -21.94 9.69
CA PHE A 30 -0.33 -22.52 8.43
C PHE A 30 -1.10 -21.97 7.23
N VAL A 31 -0.48 -22.11 6.06
CA VAL A 31 -1.10 -21.98 4.74
C VAL A 31 -0.81 -23.25 3.94
N ASN A 32 -1.85 -23.83 3.35
CA ASN A 32 -1.69 -24.92 2.40
C ASN A 32 -1.55 -24.34 1.00
N ILE A 33 -0.35 -24.45 0.43
CA ILE A 33 -0.10 -24.06 -0.95
C ILE A 33 -0.16 -25.33 -1.81
N PRO A 34 -1.20 -25.54 -2.63
CA PRO A 34 -1.29 -26.69 -3.49
C PRO A 34 -0.17 -26.66 -4.54
N VAL A 35 0.55 -27.77 -4.65
CA VAL A 35 1.69 -27.94 -5.57
C VAL A 35 1.19 -28.20 -7.00
N THR A 36 0.04 -28.84 -7.14
CA THR A 36 -0.57 -29.24 -8.41
C THR A 36 -1.72 -28.34 -8.84
N TYR A 37 -1.82 -28.15 -10.14
CA TYR A 37 -2.79 -27.32 -10.82
C TYR A 37 -4.07 -28.12 -11.08
N ASN A 38 -5.22 -27.65 -10.59
CA ASN A 38 -6.51 -28.08 -11.14
C ASN A 38 -6.86 -27.14 -12.29
N LYS A 39 -7.05 -27.69 -13.50
CA LYS A 39 -7.25 -26.90 -14.73
C LYS A 39 -8.60 -26.17 -14.79
N GLU A 40 -9.54 -26.54 -13.92
CA GLU A 40 -10.94 -26.12 -14.00
C GLU A 40 -11.25 -24.83 -13.22
N SER A 41 -10.41 -24.45 -12.24
CA SER A 41 -10.67 -23.29 -11.38
C SER A 41 -9.74 -22.13 -11.74
N ILE A 42 -10.31 -21.02 -12.22
CA ILE A 42 -9.61 -19.76 -12.48
C ILE A 42 -9.18 -19.12 -11.15
N ILE A 43 -9.97 -19.28 -10.10
CA ILE A 43 -9.74 -18.68 -8.77
C ILE A 43 -9.82 -19.80 -7.72
N ILE A 44 -8.82 -19.89 -6.86
CA ILE A 44 -8.68 -20.90 -5.80
C ILE A 44 -8.37 -20.20 -4.48
N ASP A 45 -9.23 -20.41 -3.49
CA ASP A 45 -8.96 -20.01 -2.11
C ASP A 45 -7.94 -21.00 -1.50
N LEU A 46 -6.83 -20.48 -0.97
CA LEU A 46 -5.86 -21.30 -0.27
C LEU A 46 -6.35 -21.57 1.15
N GLU A 47 -6.17 -22.79 1.63
CA GLU A 47 -6.53 -23.13 3.00
C GLU A 47 -5.57 -22.42 3.97
N VAL A 48 -6.14 -21.66 4.89
CA VAL A 48 -5.46 -21.01 6.01
C VAL A 48 -6.09 -21.48 7.31
N GLY A 49 -5.28 -21.65 8.34
CA GLY A 49 -5.77 -22.16 9.61
C GLY A 49 -4.66 -22.37 10.62
N THR A 50 -5.02 -22.93 11.76
CA THR A 50 -4.05 -23.36 12.77
C THR A 50 -3.95 -24.88 12.80
N TYR A 51 -2.74 -25.37 13.00
CA TYR A 51 -2.47 -26.77 13.26
C TYR A 51 -2.12 -26.95 14.73
N ASP A 52 -2.82 -27.85 15.41
CA ASP A 52 -2.56 -28.23 16.79
C ASP A 52 -1.74 -29.53 16.82
N PHE A 53 -0.46 -29.40 17.18
CA PHE A 53 0.48 -30.52 17.23
C PHE A 53 0.16 -31.51 18.36
N THR A 54 -0.56 -31.10 19.42
CA THR A 54 -0.95 -32.02 20.51
C THR A 54 -2.12 -32.91 20.14
N LYS A 55 -3.05 -32.40 19.32
CA LYS A 55 -4.24 -33.13 18.89
C LYS A 55 -4.10 -33.73 17.50
N GLY A 56 -3.04 -33.39 16.76
CA GLY A 56 -2.86 -33.76 15.36
C GLY A 56 -4.02 -33.26 14.48
N LYS A 57 -4.56 -32.06 14.79
CA LYS A 57 -5.80 -31.56 14.18
C LYS A 57 -5.63 -30.17 13.59
N THR A 58 -6.26 -29.98 12.44
CA THR A 58 -6.33 -28.72 11.70
C THR A 58 -7.63 -27.97 12.01
N TYR A 59 -7.53 -26.65 12.22
CA TYR A 59 -8.67 -25.74 12.37
C TYR A 59 -8.57 -24.66 11.29
N TYR A 60 -9.49 -24.69 10.34
CA TYR A 60 -9.53 -23.74 9.23
C TYR A 60 -10.21 -22.44 9.63
N GLY A 61 -9.69 -21.32 9.13
CA GLY A 61 -10.22 -19.98 9.38
C GLY A 61 -9.13 -18.92 9.45
N PRO A 62 -9.52 -17.66 9.72
CA PRO A 62 -8.57 -16.58 9.94
C PRO A 62 -7.56 -16.92 11.04
N VAL A 63 -6.31 -16.55 10.82
CA VAL A 63 -5.23 -16.79 11.79
C VAL A 63 -4.57 -15.51 12.22
N GLN A 64 -4.45 -15.32 13.53
CA GLN A 64 -3.71 -14.23 14.11
C GLN A 64 -2.25 -14.64 14.31
N ILE A 65 -1.33 -13.80 13.84
CA ILE A 65 0.10 -13.88 14.04
C ILE A 65 0.52 -12.50 14.56
N GLU A 66 0.73 -12.39 15.87
CA GLU A 66 1.01 -11.12 16.55
C GLU A 66 -0.06 -10.04 16.26
N SER A 67 0.33 -8.93 15.63
CA SER A 67 -0.55 -7.78 15.33
C SER A 67 -1.33 -7.93 14.01
N LEU A 68 -1.07 -8.99 13.25
CA LEU A 68 -1.71 -9.26 11.96
C LEU A 68 -2.64 -10.47 12.02
N VAL A 69 -3.82 -10.33 11.44
CA VAL A 69 -4.79 -11.41 11.20
C VAL A 69 -4.81 -11.69 9.71
N LEU A 70 -4.26 -12.83 9.30
CA LEU A 70 -4.40 -13.33 7.94
C LEU A 70 -5.81 -13.88 7.75
N ARG A 71 -6.62 -13.19 6.94
CA ARG A 71 -8.03 -13.53 6.69
C ARG A 71 -8.17 -14.50 5.54
N LYS A 72 -7.52 -14.21 4.42
CA LYS A 72 -7.72 -14.94 3.17
C LYS A 72 -6.52 -14.84 2.24
N ILE A 73 -6.24 -15.92 1.52
CA ILE A 73 -5.37 -15.90 0.35
C ILE A 73 -6.13 -16.52 -0.81
N THR A 74 -6.22 -15.77 -1.91
CA THR A 74 -6.81 -16.23 -3.15
C THR A 74 -5.72 -16.29 -4.21
N LYS A 75 -5.64 -17.41 -4.92
CA LYS A 75 -4.80 -17.56 -6.10
C LYS A 75 -5.68 -17.49 -7.34
N GLU A 76 -5.40 -16.55 -8.22
CA GLU A 76 -6.12 -16.39 -9.49
C GLU A 76 -5.17 -16.67 -10.66
N LYS A 77 -5.63 -17.42 -11.66
CA LYS A 77 -4.97 -17.55 -12.96
C LYS A 77 -5.58 -16.53 -13.93
N VAL A 78 -4.82 -15.51 -14.26
CA VAL A 78 -5.26 -14.50 -15.22
C VAL A 78 -4.81 -14.92 -16.62
N ILE A 79 -5.76 -15.01 -17.55
CA ILE A 79 -5.50 -15.37 -18.95
C ILE A 79 -5.94 -14.19 -19.83
N ASN A 80 -4.98 -13.58 -20.52
CA ASN A 80 -5.23 -12.54 -21.52
C ASN A 80 -4.80 -13.06 -22.91
N ILE A 81 -5.20 -12.36 -23.97
CA ILE A 81 -4.96 -12.74 -25.38
C ILE A 81 -3.50 -13.13 -25.66
N ARG A 82 -2.54 -12.52 -24.96
CA ARG A 82 -1.09 -12.74 -25.17
C ARG A 82 -0.41 -13.57 -24.10
N ASN A 83 -0.88 -13.54 -22.84
CA ASN A 83 -0.16 -14.05 -21.68
C ASN A 83 -1.09 -14.75 -20.69
N SER A 84 -0.55 -15.71 -19.94
CA SER A 84 -1.20 -16.31 -18.77
C SER A 84 -0.26 -16.16 -17.58
N TYR A 85 -0.74 -15.58 -16.48
CA TYR A 85 0.03 -15.41 -15.24
C TYR A 85 -0.80 -15.75 -14.01
N THR A 86 -0.14 -15.81 -12.85
CA THR A 86 -0.80 -16.10 -11.56
C THR A 86 -0.78 -14.86 -10.69
N MET A 87 -1.96 -14.42 -10.26
CA MET A 87 -2.14 -13.40 -9.25
C MET A 87 -2.38 -14.03 -7.88
N PHE A 88 -1.86 -13.38 -6.84
CA PHE A 88 -2.22 -13.65 -5.47
C PHE A 88 -2.94 -12.43 -4.89
N HIS A 89 -4.06 -12.68 -4.22
CA HIS A 89 -4.80 -11.70 -3.43
C HIS A 89 -4.71 -12.11 -1.97
N ILE A 90 -4.13 -11.27 -1.12
CA ILE A 90 -3.92 -11.54 0.29
C ILE A 90 -4.70 -10.51 1.08
N GLU A 91 -5.58 -10.97 1.96
CA GLU A 91 -6.33 -10.14 2.89
C GLU A 91 -5.78 -10.32 4.30
N ILE A 92 -5.32 -9.23 4.88
CA ILE A 92 -4.74 -9.17 6.22
C ILE A 92 -5.44 -8.05 6.97
N GLU A 93 -5.73 -8.22 8.24
CA GLU A 93 -6.14 -7.13 9.12
C GLU A 93 -5.04 -6.86 10.12
N HIS A 94 -4.64 -5.60 10.26
CA HIS A 94 -3.80 -5.20 11.38
C HIS A 94 -4.71 -4.73 12.52
N CYS A 95 -4.41 -5.12 13.76
CA CYS A 95 -5.22 -4.81 14.95
C CYS A 95 -5.57 -3.31 15.09
N THR A 96 -4.73 -2.42 14.56
CA THR A 96 -4.93 -0.96 14.61
C THR A 96 -5.17 -0.26 13.27
N LEU A 97 -4.99 -0.93 12.13
CA LEU A 97 -5.06 -0.29 10.80
C LEU A 97 -6.24 -0.78 9.95
N GLY A 98 -7.02 -1.72 10.48
CA GLY A 98 -8.11 -2.36 9.75
C GLY A 98 -7.61 -3.27 8.63
N GLY A 99 -8.48 -3.51 7.65
CA GLY A 99 -8.24 -4.45 6.54
C GLY A 99 -7.30 -3.91 5.47
N ILE A 100 -6.23 -4.65 5.21
CA ILE A 100 -5.21 -4.46 4.19
C ILE A 100 -5.38 -5.57 3.14
N LYS A 101 -5.47 -5.18 1.87
CA LYS A 101 -5.56 -6.13 0.76
C LYS A 101 -4.38 -5.92 -0.17
N PHE A 102 -3.59 -6.96 -0.37
CA PHE A 102 -2.51 -6.98 -1.35
C PHE A 102 -2.93 -7.78 -2.55
N SER A 103 -2.56 -7.32 -3.75
CA SER A 103 -2.73 -8.07 -4.99
C SER A 103 -1.46 -7.97 -5.81
N PHE A 104 -0.86 -9.09 -6.16
CA PHE A 104 0.41 -9.12 -6.91
C PHE A 104 0.55 -10.33 -7.83
N ASN A 105 1.24 -10.11 -8.95
CA ASN A 105 1.64 -11.17 -9.86
C ASN A 105 2.78 -11.98 -9.23
N LYS A 106 2.67 -13.32 -9.25
CA LYS A 106 3.71 -14.27 -8.83
C LYS A 106 5.09 -13.97 -9.45
N GLU A 107 5.12 -13.52 -10.70
CA GLU A 107 6.35 -13.17 -11.42
C GLU A 107 7.02 -11.93 -10.84
N ASN A 108 6.25 -11.01 -10.25
CA ASN A 108 6.77 -9.80 -9.62
C ASN A 108 7.18 -10.06 -8.16
N LEU A 109 6.39 -10.86 -7.45
CA LEU A 109 6.58 -11.15 -6.03
C LEU A 109 6.10 -12.58 -5.71
N SER A 110 6.96 -13.39 -5.12
CA SER A 110 6.58 -14.74 -4.69
C SER A 110 5.86 -14.73 -3.33
N LEU A 111 4.91 -15.65 -3.11
CA LEU A 111 4.28 -15.86 -1.80
C LEU A 111 5.32 -16.11 -0.69
N LYS A 112 6.38 -16.86 -1.01
CA LYS A 112 7.47 -17.11 -0.06
C LYS A 112 8.12 -15.80 0.38
N TYR A 113 8.48 -14.95 -0.58
CA TYR A 113 9.08 -13.65 -0.27
C TYR A 113 8.14 -12.78 0.56
N PHE A 114 6.86 -12.73 0.20
CA PHE A 114 5.85 -12.00 0.97
C PHE A 114 5.84 -12.44 2.45
N PHE A 115 5.72 -13.75 2.71
CA PHE A 115 5.65 -14.25 4.08
C PHE A 115 7.00 -14.25 4.82
N CYS A 116 8.13 -14.25 4.13
CA CYS A 116 9.46 -14.20 4.77
C CYS A 116 9.94 -12.79 5.10
N HIS A 117 9.48 -11.77 4.36
CA HIS A 117 10.05 -10.42 4.45
C HIS A 117 8.98 -9.35 4.68
N ILE A 118 7.92 -9.31 3.86
CA ILE A 118 6.89 -8.28 3.94
C ILE A 118 6.00 -8.49 5.17
N PHE A 119 5.49 -9.70 5.36
CA PHE A 119 4.61 -10.01 6.49
C PHE A 119 5.31 -9.81 7.85
N PRO A 120 6.55 -10.30 8.08
CA PRO A 120 7.32 -9.97 9.28
C PRO A 120 7.59 -8.47 9.46
N TYR A 121 7.91 -7.77 8.37
CA TYR A 121 8.10 -6.32 8.43
C TYR A 121 6.83 -5.61 8.90
N LEU A 122 5.66 -5.98 8.37
CA LEU A 122 4.37 -5.43 8.79
C LEU A 122 4.05 -5.73 10.26
N ASN A 123 4.33 -6.94 10.73
CA ASN A 123 4.19 -7.31 12.16
C ASN A 123 5.10 -6.47 13.07
N SER A 124 6.29 -6.09 12.58
CA SER A 124 7.25 -5.32 13.37
C SER A 124 6.86 -3.85 13.59
N ILE A 125 5.86 -3.33 12.86
CA ILE A 125 5.50 -1.92 12.96
C ILE A 125 4.60 -1.69 14.17
N LYS A 126 5.00 -0.74 15.03
CA LYS A 126 4.33 -0.47 16.30
C LYS A 126 3.15 0.49 16.13
N GLU A 127 2.21 0.46 17.06
CA GLU A 127 0.97 1.27 17.03
C GLU A 127 1.22 2.79 17.00
N ALA A 128 2.31 3.29 17.58
CA ALA A 128 2.67 4.71 17.56
C ALA A 128 3.07 5.23 16.15
N ASP A 129 3.34 4.33 15.20
CA ASP A 129 3.78 4.68 13.84
C ASP A 129 2.64 4.71 12.82
N THR A 130 1.38 4.64 13.25
CA THR A 130 0.18 4.47 12.39
C THR A 130 0.09 5.40 11.18
N LYS A 131 0.45 6.70 11.31
CA LYS A 131 0.48 7.66 10.18
C LYS A 131 1.52 7.27 9.12
N PHE A 132 2.65 6.69 9.52
CA PHE A 132 3.69 6.18 8.62
C PHE A 132 3.35 4.80 8.07
N ILE A 133 2.52 4.01 8.77
CA ILE A 133 2.16 2.67 8.27
C ILE A 133 1.32 2.75 7.01
N SER A 134 0.32 3.64 6.95
CA SER A 134 -0.49 3.81 5.73
C SER A 134 0.39 4.17 4.52
N GLN A 135 1.39 5.01 4.73
CA GLN A 135 2.39 5.39 3.73
C GLN A 135 3.30 4.20 3.33
N LYS A 136 3.75 3.38 4.29
CA LYS A 136 4.53 2.17 4.02
C LYS A 136 3.71 1.12 3.25
N LEU A 137 2.44 0.93 3.61
CA LEU A 137 1.52 0.03 2.93
C LEU A 137 1.27 0.45 1.48
N LEU A 138 1.09 1.75 1.26
CA LEU A 138 1.01 2.35 -0.07
C LEU A 138 2.23 1.99 -0.92
N ILE A 139 3.45 2.13 -0.37
CA ILE A 139 4.68 1.77 -1.09
C ILE A 139 4.74 0.27 -1.36
N ILE A 140 4.43 -0.58 -0.38
CA ILE A 140 4.42 -2.04 -0.57
C ILE A 140 3.45 -2.44 -1.69
N GLU A 141 2.25 -1.87 -1.73
CA GLU A 141 1.25 -2.16 -2.77
C GLU A 141 1.74 -1.76 -4.17
N LEU A 142 2.35 -0.57 -4.31
CA LEU A 142 2.92 -0.10 -5.56
C LEU A 142 4.08 -0.99 -6.04
N LEU A 143 4.97 -1.38 -5.14
CA LEU A 143 6.14 -2.19 -5.47
C LEU A 143 5.82 -3.65 -5.74
N SER A 144 4.78 -4.21 -5.11
CA SER A 144 4.39 -5.62 -5.28
C SER A 144 3.98 -5.94 -6.72
N ASN A 145 3.60 -4.93 -7.49
CA ASN A 145 3.25 -5.05 -8.92
C ASN A 145 4.40 -4.68 -9.86
N LYS A 146 5.61 -4.50 -9.33
CA LYS A 146 6.83 -4.20 -10.09
C LYS A 146 7.80 -5.36 -10.04
N TYR A 147 8.17 -5.85 -11.22
CA TYR A 147 9.10 -6.95 -11.37
C TYR A 147 10.41 -6.67 -10.64
N ASN A 148 10.85 -7.58 -9.76
CA ASN A 148 12.10 -7.48 -8.98
C ASN A 148 12.25 -6.21 -8.11
N ALA A 149 11.18 -5.47 -7.83
CA ALA A 149 11.28 -4.20 -7.10
C ALA A 149 11.85 -4.36 -5.69
N PHE A 150 11.36 -5.36 -4.94
CA PHE A 150 11.85 -5.62 -3.58
C PHE A 150 13.29 -6.12 -3.55
N ASN A 151 13.70 -6.94 -4.53
CA ASN A 151 15.09 -7.36 -4.66
C ASN A 151 16.01 -6.16 -4.97
N PHE A 152 15.56 -5.23 -5.81
CA PHE A 152 16.26 -3.98 -6.06
C PHE A 152 16.42 -3.15 -4.77
N ILE A 153 15.34 -3.00 -3.99
CA ILE A 153 15.35 -2.25 -2.73
C ILE A 153 16.27 -2.86 -1.69
N GLU A 154 16.27 -4.18 -1.52
CA GLU A 154 17.17 -4.83 -0.56
C GLU A 154 18.65 -4.56 -0.85
N ASN A 155 19.02 -4.53 -2.13
CA ASN A 155 20.39 -4.34 -2.59
C ASN A 155 20.67 -2.89 -3.02
N PHE A 156 19.78 -1.96 -2.66
CA PHE A 156 19.91 -0.57 -3.05
C PHE A 156 21.08 0.08 -2.30
N ASP A 157 22.18 0.31 -3.02
CA ASP A 157 23.28 1.15 -2.58
C ASP A 157 23.16 2.53 -3.25
N ASN A 158 23.18 3.59 -2.44
CA ASN A 158 23.11 5.00 -2.88
C ASN A 158 24.20 5.42 -3.92
N LYS A 159 25.05 4.50 -4.38
CA LYS A 159 26.28 4.77 -5.16
C LYS A 159 26.26 4.33 -6.63
N SER A 160 25.19 3.70 -7.17
CA SER A 160 25.16 3.26 -8.59
C SER A 160 23.90 3.70 -9.36
N ASN A 161 23.91 4.95 -9.85
CA ASN A 161 22.78 5.61 -10.52
C ASN A 161 22.64 5.33 -12.04
N LYS A 162 22.65 4.08 -12.50
CA LYS A 162 22.38 3.78 -13.93
C LYS A 162 21.42 2.62 -14.20
N ASP A 163 20.82 2.03 -13.17
CA ASP A 163 19.87 0.93 -13.37
C ASP A 163 18.51 1.45 -13.87
N TYR A 164 17.91 0.76 -14.84
CA TYR A 164 16.53 0.99 -15.28
C TYR A 164 15.55 0.96 -14.10
N MET A 165 15.78 0.07 -13.12
CA MET A 165 14.94 -0.04 -11.92
C MET A 165 15.00 1.21 -11.04
N TYR A 166 16.15 1.88 -10.96
CA TYR A 166 16.28 3.15 -10.27
C TYR A 166 15.36 4.21 -10.90
N TYR A 167 15.38 4.32 -12.23
CA TYR A 167 14.53 5.26 -12.94
C TYR A 167 13.04 4.93 -12.82
N GLU A 168 12.67 3.65 -12.88
CA GLU A 168 11.29 3.21 -12.75
C GLU A 168 10.70 3.42 -11.35
N ILE A 169 11.48 3.12 -10.30
CA ILE A 169 11.03 3.10 -8.91
C ILE A 169 11.35 4.41 -8.20
N ILE A 170 12.60 4.88 -8.22
CA ILE A 170 13.05 6.03 -7.41
C ILE A 170 12.72 7.36 -8.07
N GLU A 171 13.04 7.52 -9.36
CA GLU A 171 12.67 8.72 -10.11
C GLU A 171 11.18 8.79 -10.43
N GLY A 172 10.43 7.77 -9.99
CA GLY A 172 8.99 7.76 -9.97
C GLY A 172 8.39 7.70 -11.38
N ARG A 173 9.09 7.18 -12.39
CA ARG A 173 8.55 7.11 -13.76
C ARG A 173 7.22 6.36 -13.81
N CYS A 174 7.08 5.28 -13.03
CA CYS A 174 5.82 4.56 -12.90
C CYS A 174 4.71 5.42 -12.30
N CYS A 175 5.02 6.16 -11.23
CA CYS A 175 4.05 7.04 -10.60
C CYS A 175 3.68 8.17 -11.56
N CYS A 176 4.68 8.85 -12.12
CA CYS A 176 4.54 9.99 -13.04
C CYS A 176 3.71 9.66 -14.28
N GLN A 177 3.89 8.50 -14.92
CA GLN A 177 3.10 8.13 -16.10
C GLN A 177 1.60 7.98 -15.78
N GLU A 178 1.27 7.40 -14.63
CA GLU A 178 -0.12 7.27 -14.20
C GLU A 178 -0.69 8.61 -13.72
N LEU A 179 0.11 9.38 -12.99
CA LEU A 179 -0.25 10.73 -12.56
C LEU A 179 -0.46 11.69 -13.75
N GLN A 180 0.23 11.52 -14.89
CA GLN A 180 0.03 12.37 -16.07
C GLN A 180 -1.37 12.25 -16.68
N LYS A 181 -2.04 11.10 -16.50
CA LYS A 181 -3.37 10.80 -17.07
C LYS A 181 -4.52 11.52 -16.34
N ILE A 182 -4.22 12.35 -15.35
CA ILE A 182 -5.24 13.00 -14.53
C ILE A 182 -5.91 14.12 -15.31
N SER A 183 -7.21 14.23 -15.14
CA SER A 183 -7.93 15.45 -15.50
C SER A 183 -8.04 16.32 -14.27
N PHE A 184 -7.78 17.62 -14.42
CA PHE A 184 -7.75 18.58 -13.33
C PHE A 184 -8.68 19.74 -13.69
N LYS A 185 -9.62 20.04 -12.80
CA LYS A 185 -10.49 21.23 -12.88
C LYS A 185 -10.52 21.89 -11.52
N ARG A 186 -10.44 23.22 -11.50
CA ARG A 186 -10.52 24.02 -10.27
C ARG A 186 -11.55 25.11 -10.46
N PHE A 187 -12.31 25.40 -9.42
CA PHE A 187 -13.12 26.60 -9.33
C PHE A 187 -13.20 27.09 -7.89
N TYR A 188 -13.40 28.39 -7.76
CA TYR A 188 -13.57 29.06 -6.49
C TYR A 188 -15.08 29.28 -6.28
N LYS A 189 -15.53 29.05 -5.04
CA LYS A 189 -16.91 29.24 -4.64
C LYS A 189 -16.97 30.00 -3.32
N TYR A 190 -17.69 31.11 -3.33
CA TYR A 190 -18.02 31.86 -2.12
C TYR A 190 -19.43 31.48 -1.65
N ASP A 191 -19.58 31.06 -0.38
CA ASP A 191 -20.89 30.75 0.19
C ASP A 191 -21.18 31.66 1.39
N ILE A 192 -22.35 32.30 1.36
CA ILE A 192 -22.83 33.19 2.43
C ILE A 192 -23.83 32.38 3.26
N ARG A 193 -23.41 31.87 4.42
CA ARG A 193 -24.38 31.36 5.38
C ARG A 193 -25.02 32.51 6.14
N VAL A 194 -26.34 32.47 6.30
CA VAL A 194 -27.06 33.41 7.17
C VAL A 194 -26.67 33.10 8.62
N GLY A 195 -25.72 33.86 9.19
CA GLY A 195 -25.08 33.62 10.49
C GLY A 195 -23.82 34.48 10.69
N ARG A 196 -23.02 34.20 11.73
CA ARG A 196 -21.81 34.97 12.11
C ARG A 196 -20.57 34.70 11.25
N ASP A 197 -20.56 33.61 10.48
CA ASP A 197 -19.37 33.11 9.82
C ASP A 197 -19.60 33.00 8.29
N ASP A 198 -18.85 33.79 7.53
CA ASP A 198 -18.75 33.71 6.07
C ASP A 198 -17.64 32.70 5.70
N TYR A 199 -17.85 31.91 4.63
CA TYR A 199 -16.88 30.89 4.21
C TYR A 199 -16.52 31.03 2.73
N GLU A 200 -15.21 31.02 2.45
CA GLU A 200 -14.67 30.95 1.10
C GLU A 200 -14.13 29.54 0.85
N TYR A 201 -14.59 28.89 -0.22
CA TYR A 201 -14.17 27.55 -0.59
C TYR A 201 -13.46 27.55 -1.93
N GLU A 202 -12.29 26.93 -1.95
CA GLU A 202 -11.68 26.49 -3.20
C GLU A 202 -12.01 25.01 -3.42
N ILE A 203 -12.64 24.71 -4.55
CA ILE A 203 -13.07 23.36 -4.90
C ILE A 203 -12.25 22.88 -6.10
N THR A 204 -11.60 21.74 -5.93
CA THR A 204 -10.78 21.12 -6.97
C THR A 204 -11.30 19.71 -7.24
N TYR A 205 -11.48 19.43 -8.53
CA TYR A 205 -11.87 18.14 -9.06
C TYR A 205 -10.68 17.51 -9.77
N ILE A 206 -10.21 16.39 -9.24
CA ILE A 206 -9.20 15.57 -9.87
C ILE A 206 -9.86 14.26 -10.30
N THR A 207 -9.86 13.98 -11.59
CA THR A 207 -10.33 12.70 -12.11
C THR A 207 -9.15 11.80 -12.43
N PHE A 208 -9.15 10.60 -11.85
CA PHE A 208 -8.13 9.58 -12.10
C PHE A 208 -8.70 8.45 -12.95
N ASN A 209 -8.13 8.25 -14.14
CA ASN A 209 -8.49 7.15 -15.03
C ASN A 209 -7.87 5.79 -14.62
N ASN A 210 -7.36 5.66 -13.39
CA ASN A 210 -6.66 4.48 -12.91
C ASN A 210 -7.24 4.03 -11.57
N LYS A 211 -7.60 2.74 -11.42
CA LYS A 211 -8.21 2.19 -10.20
C LYS A 211 -7.22 1.84 -9.08
N ASN A 212 -5.95 2.24 -9.21
CA ASN A 212 -4.93 1.94 -8.21
C ASN A 212 -5.21 2.71 -6.90
N LYS A 213 -5.55 1.96 -5.86
CA LYS A 213 -5.90 2.50 -4.53
C LYS A 213 -4.73 3.20 -3.86
N ALA A 214 -3.52 2.65 -3.98
CA ALA A 214 -2.31 3.26 -3.43
C ALA A 214 -2.01 4.63 -4.06
N LEU A 215 -2.24 4.80 -5.37
CA LEU A 215 -2.14 6.11 -6.02
C LEU A 215 -3.21 7.09 -5.50
N HIS A 216 -4.45 6.63 -5.28
CA HIS A 216 -5.49 7.48 -4.67
C HIS A 216 -5.08 8.00 -3.29
N GLN A 217 -4.53 7.11 -2.45
CA GLN A 217 -4.05 7.46 -1.12
C GLN A 217 -2.86 8.43 -1.15
N LEU A 218 -1.97 8.31 -2.14
CA LEU A 218 -0.86 9.25 -2.34
C LEU A 218 -1.39 10.67 -2.59
N LEU A 219 -2.39 10.79 -3.45
CA LEU A 219 -2.97 12.08 -3.83
C LEU A 219 -3.71 12.70 -2.68
N GLU A 220 -4.51 11.91 -1.96
CA GLU A 220 -5.20 12.36 -0.76
C GLU A 220 -4.23 12.91 0.28
N LEU A 221 -3.07 12.26 0.45
CA LEU A 221 -2.01 12.75 1.33
C LEU A 221 -1.47 14.11 0.85
N VAL A 222 -1.17 14.25 -0.44
CA VAL A 222 -0.67 15.51 -1.03
C VAL A 222 -1.70 16.62 -0.87
N ILE A 223 -2.97 16.33 -1.13
CA ILE A 223 -4.09 17.27 -0.96
C ILE A 223 -4.18 17.76 0.49
N LYS A 224 -4.13 16.83 1.46
CA LYS A 224 -4.20 17.15 2.89
C LYS A 224 -3.02 17.96 3.38
N GLU A 225 -1.83 17.77 2.81
CA GLU A 225 -0.63 18.55 3.16
C GLU A 225 -0.61 19.94 2.50
N ASP A 226 -1.22 20.09 1.32
CA ASP A 226 -1.22 21.35 0.57
C ASP A 226 -2.34 22.31 0.99
N ALA A 227 -3.40 21.79 1.61
CA ALA A 227 -4.55 22.58 1.98
C ALA A 227 -4.30 23.45 3.21
N ILE A 228 -4.77 24.69 3.16
CA ILE A 228 -4.83 25.61 4.29
C ILE A 228 -6.23 25.48 4.90
N GLY A 229 -6.35 24.75 6.01
CA GLY A 229 -7.62 24.56 6.73
C GLY A 229 -8.20 23.15 6.63
N GLU A 230 -9.48 23.00 7.00
CA GLU A 230 -10.17 21.72 6.93
C GLU A 230 -10.46 21.32 5.49
N VAL A 231 -10.10 20.09 5.13
CA VAL A 231 -10.32 19.50 3.80
C VAL A 231 -11.42 18.47 3.87
N THR A 232 -12.41 18.61 2.99
CA THR A 232 -13.35 17.52 2.70
C THR A 232 -12.89 16.83 1.44
N VAL A 233 -12.69 15.50 1.49
CA VAL A 233 -12.32 14.68 0.33
C VAL A 233 -13.43 13.69 0.06
N ASN A 234 -14.02 13.76 -1.13
CA ASN A 234 -15.05 12.83 -1.60
C ASN A 234 -14.47 11.99 -2.75
N ILE A 235 -14.42 10.67 -2.56
CA ILE A 235 -14.03 9.73 -3.61
C ILE A 235 -15.30 9.09 -4.18
N ASN A 236 -15.65 9.46 -5.41
CA ASN A 236 -16.85 8.92 -6.07
C ASN A 236 -16.56 7.55 -6.70
N LYS A 237 -17.63 6.81 -7.03
CA LYS A 237 -17.56 5.47 -7.63
C LYS A 237 -16.79 5.42 -8.97
N GLU A 238 -16.61 6.56 -9.62
CA GLU A 238 -15.90 6.69 -10.90
C GLU A 238 -14.40 6.98 -10.75
N HIS A 239 -13.83 6.86 -9.54
CA HIS A 239 -12.41 7.17 -9.28
C HIS A 239 -12.04 8.65 -9.49
N SER A 240 -13.02 9.54 -9.29
CA SER A 240 -12.78 10.97 -9.14
C SER A 240 -12.56 11.31 -7.68
N ILE A 241 -11.51 12.07 -7.39
CA ILE A 241 -11.25 12.69 -6.10
C ILE A 241 -11.69 14.15 -6.22
N GLU A 242 -12.80 14.48 -5.58
CA GLU A 242 -13.21 15.86 -5.36
C GLU A 242 -12.71 16.28 -3.98
N TYR A 243 -12.05 17.42 -3.90
CA TYR A 243 -11.71 18.00 -2.61
C TYR A 243 -12.00 19.49 -2.58
N SER A 244 -12.42 19.94 -1.42
CA SER A 244 -12.65 21.34 -1.11
C SER A 244 -11.94 21.68 0.19
N TYR A 245 -11.27 22.82 0.24
CA TYR A 245 -10.76 23.37 1.49
C TYR A 245 -11.36 24.74 1.75
N CYS A 246 -11.62 24.99 3.03
CA CYS A 246 -12.21 26.23 3.50
C CYS A 246 -11.10 27.18 3.94
N SER A 247 -10.95 28.31 3.24
CA SER A 247 -10.11 29.40 3.74
C SER A 247 -10.97 30.36 4.55
N TYR A 248 -10.75 30.40 5.87
CA TYR A 248 -11.33 31.44 6.72
C TYR A 248 -10.65 32.77 6.40
N ARG A 249 -11.43 33.79 6.03
CA ARG A 249 -10.99 35.18 6.12
C ARG A 249 -11.68 35.81 7.31
N ASP A 250 -10.88 36.33 8.26
CA ASP A 250 -11.37 37.28 9.26
C ASP A 250 -11.95 38.50 8.52
N SER A 251 -13.26 38.60 8.49
CA SER A 251 -14.01 39.58 7.70
C SER A 251 -14.01 40.96 8.38
N CYS A 252 -12.99 41.77 8.10
CA CYS A 252 -13.08 43.24 8.22
C CYS A 252 -13.56 43.91 6.91
N PHE A 253 -13.94 43.13 5.90
CA PHE A 253 -14.50 43.65 4.65
C PHE A 253 -15.97 43.26 4.56
N GLY A 254 -16.83 44.27 4.42
CA GLY A 254 -18.28 44.14 4.45
C GLY A 254 -18.87 43.19 3.38
N PRO A 255 -20.18 42.96 3.42
CA PRO A 255 -20.85 41.89 2.67
C PRO A 255 -20.57 42.01 1.17
N ALA A 256 -19.92 41.01 0.60
CA ALA A 256 -19.79 40.89 -0.84
C ALA A 256 -21.14 40.47 -1.46
N PRO A 257 -21.53 41.05 -2.61
CA PRO A 257 -22.81 40.76 -3.22
C PRO A 257 -22.78 39.38 -3.91
N HIS A 258 -23.63 38.47 -3.41
CA HIS A 258 -23.99 37.15 -3.94
C HIS A 258 -22.89 36.07 -3.94
N PRO A 259 -23.28 34.78 -3.81
CA PRO A 259 -22.36 33.67 -4.05
C PRO A 259 -21.80 33.79 -5.47
N LYS A 260 -20.48 33.94 -5.56
CA LYS A 260 -19.76 33.98 -6.83
C LYS A 260 -19.03 32.66 -7.01
N GLU A 261 -19.29 32.03 -8.15
CA GLU A 261 -18.49 30.92 -8.65
C GLU A 261 -17.54 31.46 -9.72
N PHE A 262 -16.26 31.15 -9.59
CA PHE A 262 -15.22 31.53 -10.55
C PHE A 262 -14.54 30.28 -11.07
N LEU A 263 -14.71 30.00 -12.36
CA LEU A 263 -14.03 28.91 -13.04
C LEU A 263 -12.64 29.39 -13.48
N TYR A 264 -11.60 28.65 -13.10
CA TYR A 264 -10.25 28.93 -13.57
C TYR A 264 -10.14 28.61 -15.07
N SER A 265 -9.31 29.37 -15.79
CA SER A 265 -9.04 29.07 -17.20
C SER A 265 -8.33 27.72 -17.35
N ASP A 266 -8.37 27.15 -18.56
CA ASP A 266 -7.64 25.93 -18.87
C ASP A 266 -6.14 26.10 -18.59
N GLU A 267 -5.55 27.23 -18.94
CA GLU A 267 -4.14 27.57 -18.69
C GLU A 267 -3.80 27.56 -17.19
N GLN A 268 -4.64 28.18 -16.36
CA GLN A 268 -4.48 28.15 -14.90
C GLN A 268 -4.61 26.72 -14.37
N CYS A 269 -5.59 25.95 -14.85
CA CYS A 269 -5.74 24.54 -14.48
C CYS A 269 -4.53 23.70 -14.89
N TYR A 270 -3.91 23.96 -16.04
CA TYR A 270 -2.68 23.29 -16.48
C TYR A 270 -1.49 23.61 -15.56
N GLN A 271 -1.34 24.86 -15.14
CA GLN A 271 -0.30 25.27 -14.20
C GLN A 271 -0.47 24.57 -12.85
N TYR A 272 -1.68 24.61 -12.27
CA TYR A 272 -1.98 23.92 -11.01
C TYR A 272 -1.78 22.41 -11.11
N LYS A 273 -2.17 21.80 -12.24
CA LYS A 273 -1.90 20.38 -12.50
C LYS A 273 -0.40 20.10 -12.45
N ALA A 274 0.43 20.90 -13.12
CA ALA A 274 1.87 20.68 -13.15
C ALA A 274 2.50 20.77 -11.75
N GLU A 275 2.14 21.80 -10.97
CA GLU A 275 2.60 21.97 -9.58
C GLU A 275 2.16 20.81 -8.69
N PHE A 276 0.89 20.41 -8.79
CA PHE A 276 0.35 19.30 -8.02
C PHE A 276 1.05 17.97 -8.33
N LEU A 277 1.33 17.71 -9.62
CA LEU A 277 2.07 16.52 -10.05
C LEU A 277 3.50 16.48 -9.51
N GLU A 278 4.17 17.64 -9.47
CA GLU A 278 5.52 17.74 -8.92
C GLU A 278 5.53 17.50 -7.41
N LYS A 279 4.57 18.06 -6.67
CA LYS A 279 4.36 17.78 -5.24
C LYS A 279 4.12 16.29 -4.99
N ALA A 280 3.24 15.65 -5.78
CA ALA A 280 2.96 14.22 -5.66
C ALA A 280 4.18 13.35 -5.95
N LYS A 281 4.97 13.70 -6.96
CA LYS A 281 6.25 13.02 -7.27
C LYS A 281 7.23 13.13 -6.11
N ASN A 282 7.43 14.34 -5.58
CA ASN A 282 8.34 14.58 -4.47
C ASN A 282 7.88 13.83 -3.21
N LYS A 283 6.58 13.84 -2.92
CA LYS A 283 6.02 13.13 -1.78
C LYS A 283 6.20 11.62 -1.90
N TYR A 284 5.96 11.07 -3.09
CA TYR A 284 6.23 9.66 -3.36
C TYR A 284 7.70 9.30 -3.09
N LYS A 285 8.64 10.11 -3.60
CA LYS A 285 10.08 9.88 -3.39
C LYS A 285 10.46 9.96 -1.92
N GLU A 286 9.92 10.92 -1.17
CA GLU A 286 10.13 11.06 0.27
C GLU A 286 9.71 9.77 1.01
N ILE A 287 8.47 9.34 0.82
CA ILE A 287 7.91 8.15 1.48
C ILE A 287 8.68 6.89 1.07
N LEU A 288 9.01 6.76 -0.22
CA LEU A 288 9.75 5.63 -0.75
C LEU A 288 11.13 5.52 -0.12
N MET A 289 11.87 6.63 0.00
CA MET A 289 13.19 6.61 0.63
C MET A 289 13.12 6.26 2.13
N GLN A 290 12.11 6.77 2.84
CA GLN A 290 11.85 6.37 4.23
C GLN A 290 11.55 4.86 4.34
N PHE A 291 10.72 4.34 3.42
CA PHE A 291 10.42 2.92 3.34
C PHE A 291 11.70 2.10 3.09
N ILE A 292 12.49 2.42 2.06
CA ILE A 292 13.74 1.73 1.71
C ILE A 292 14.66 1.61 2.91
N ASN A 293 14.96 2.74 3.57
CA ASN A 293 15.83 2.77 4.74
C ASN A 293 15.30 1.85 5.86
N SER A 294 14.00 1.97 6.17
CA SER A 294 13.39 1.17 7.25
C SER A 294 13.35 -0.33 6.92
N PHE A 295 13.09 -0.68 5.65
CA PHE A 295 13.00 -2.07 5.19
C PHE A 295 14.38 -2.72 5.13
N GLN A 296 15.40 -2.04 4.59
CA GLN A 296 16.78 -2.53 4.60
C GLN A 296 17.30 -2.73 6.03
N THR A 297 17.00 -1.81 6.94
CA THR A 297 17.36 -1.95 8.36
C THR A 297 16.71 -3.18 8.99
N PHE A 298 15.42 -3.39 8.69
CA PHE A 298 14.69 -4.57 9.16
C PHE A 298 15.31 -5.87 8.63
N ILE A 299 15.58 -5.97 7.33
CA ILE A 299 16.17 -7.15 6.71
C ILE A 299 17.57 -7.43 7.26
N ALA A 300 18.39 -6.40 7.47
CA ALA A 300 19.71 -6.55 8.07
C ALA A 300 19.62 -7.13 9.50
N LYS A 301 18.69 -6.61 10.31
CA LYS A 301 18.43 -7.13 11.66
C LYS A 301 17.94 -8.57 11.64
N GLN A 302 16.98 -8.90 10.78
CA GLN A 302 16.46 -10.26 10.63
C GLN A 302 17.57 -11.26 10.28
N LYS A 303 18.49 -10.88 9.38
CA LYS A 303 19.67 -11.69 9.01
C LYS A 303 20.62 -11.89 10.20
N GLN A 304 20.85 -10.85 10.99
CA GLN A 304 21.68 -10.92 12.19
C GLN A 304 21.07 -11.84 13.25
N ASP A 305 19.78 -11.70 13.53
CA ASP A 305 19.06 -12.50 14.53
C ASP A 305 19.11 -14.01 14.17
N ILE A 306 18.92 -14.36 12.89
CA ILE A 306 19.04 -15.73 12.39
C ILE A 306 20.46 -16.27 12.57
N TYR A 307 21.48 -15.44 12.30
CA TYR A 307 22.88 -15.83 12.48
C TYR A 307 23.24 -16.08 13.94
N GLU A 308 22.74 -15.24 14.85
CA GLU A 308 22.94 -15.41 16.29
C GLU A 308 22.21 -16.65 16.85
N GLN A 309 21.01 -16.94 16.36
CA GLN A 309 20.28 -18.17 16.72
C GLN A 309 21.02 -19.44 16.30
N ARG A 310 21.69 -19.44 15.13
CA ARG A 310 22.48 -20.58 14.63
C ARG A 310 23.81 -20.81 15.38
N LYS A 311 24.24 -19.87 16.22
CA LYS A 311 25.45 -20.00 17.06
C LYS A 311 25.20 -20.68 18.41
N LYS A 312 23.94 -20.77 18.84
CA LYS A 312 23.54 -21.38 20.12
C LYS A 312 23.20 -22.85 19.94
#